data_AF-A0A609ZIH7-F1
#
_entry.id   AF-A0A609ZIH7-F1
#
_cell.length_a   1.000
_cell.length_b   1.000
_cell.length_c   1.000
_cell.angle_alpha   90.00
_cell.angle_beta   90.00
_cell.angle_gamma   90.00
#
_symmetry.space_group_name_H-M   'P 1'
#
loop_
_entity.id
_entity.type
_entity.pdbx_description
1 polymer ?
#
loop_
_entity_poly.entity_id
_entity_poly.type
_entity_poly.pdbx_seq_one_letter_code
_entity_poly.pdbx_strand_id
1 'polypeptide(L)'
;KRALNKDEPVFTPIKGVEPPEWFAEEDLPLATIMWQLTTKELCGQGLLCVTDLAVLERWCVAYEFWRRAVKNIARQGNTITGAMGGMVKNPELTAKKEQESEMSSTGAMLGLDPSSRQRLIGLAGKKKATNPFLTI
;
A
#
# COMPACT_ATOMS: atom_id res chain seq x y z
N LYS A 1 -16.52 -28.22 -0.69
CA LYS A 1 -15.40 -27.75 0.15
C LYS A 1 -14.11 -28.04 -0.62
N ARG A 2 -13.41 -27.02 -1.13
CA ARG A 2 -12.15 -27.20 -1.91
C ARG A 2 -11.08 -27.72 -0.95
N ALA A 3 -10.34 -28.77 -1.33
CA ALA A 3 -9.26 -29.32 -0.51
C ALA A 3 -8.20 -28.25 -0.24
N LEU A 4 -7.70 -28.17 1.00
CA LEU A 4 -6.59 -27.30 1.35
C LEU A 4 -5.34 -27.84 0.65
N ASN A 5 -4.73 -27.01 -0.20
CA ASN A 5 -3.45 -27.34 -0.83
C ASN A 5 -2.35 -27.32 0.25
N LYS A 6 -1.65 -28.44 0.43
CA LYS A 6 -0.58 -28.58 1.44
C LYS A 6 0.78 -28.10 0.94
N ASP A 7 0.90 -27.85 -0.36
CA ASP A 7 2.14 -27.42 -1.02
C ASP A 7 2.19 -25.89 -1.22
N GLU A 8 1.40 -25.14 -0.46
CA GLU A 8 1.40 -23.68 -0.55
C GLU A 8 2.74 -23.12 -0.02
N PRO A 9 3.44 -22.27 -0.81
CA PRO A 9 4.69 -21.69 -0.37
C PRO A 9 4.49 -20.87 0.90
N VAL A 10 5.31 -21.16 1.91
CA VAL A 10 5.29 -20.45 3.19
C VAL A 10 6.29 -19.30 3.10
N PHE A 11 5.79 -18.08 2.95
CA PHE A 11 6.62 -16.89 3.06
C PHE A 11 6.91 -16.58 4.52
N THR A 12 8.16 -16.21 4.82
CA THR A 12 8.60 -15.88 6.18
C THR A 12 8.38 -14.39 6.42
N PRO A 13 7.59 -14.00 7.45
CA PRO A 13 7.40 -12.61 7.77
C PRO A 13 8.69 -11.93 8.21
N ILE A 14 8.88 -10.68 7.80
CA ILE A 14 10.01 -9.86 8.23
C ILE A 14 9.66 -9.11 9.53
N LYS A 15 10.69 -8.85 10.33
CA LYS A 15 10.56 -8.15 11.63
C LYS A 15 10.72 -6.63 11.54
N GLY A 16 11.21 -6.15 10.40
CA GLY A 16 11.48 -4.75 10.12
C GLY A 16 12.35 -4.63 8.88
N VAL A 17 12.28 -3.49 8.22
CA VAL A 17 13.07 -3.17 7.03
C VAL A 17 13.14 -1.64 6.91
N GLU A 18 14.35 -1.12 6.67
CA GLU A 18 14.54 0.30 6.42
C GLU A 18 13.97 0.70 5.06
N PRO A 19 13.54 1.97 4.89
CA PRO A 19 13.12 2.47 3.59
C PRO A 19 14.27 2.41 2.56
N PRO A 20 13.97 2.24 1.26
CA PRO A 20 14.98 2.32 0.21
C PRO A 20 15.76 3.65 0.27
N GLU A 21 17.09 3.58 0.13
CA GLU A 21 17.97 4.77 0.23
C GLU A 21 17.58 5.86 -0.77
N TRP A 22 17.13 5.46 -1.96
CA TRP A 22 16.73 6.38 -3.03
C TRP A 22 15.56 7.30 -2.66
N PHE A 23 14.72 6.94 -1.68
CA PHE A 23 13.69 7.87 -1.19
C PHE A 23 14.30 9.14 -0.60
N ALA A 24 15.44 9.05 0.08
CA ALA A 24 16.14 10.20 0.61
C ALA A 24 16.90 10.95 -0.50
N GLU A 25 17.51 10.22 -1.43
CA GLU A 25 18.24 10.80 -2.57
C GLU A 25 17.33 11.66 -3.46
N GLU A 26 16.10 11.21 -3.70
CA GLU A 26 15.11 11.87 -4.56
C GLU A 26 14.14 12.79 -3.79
N ASP A 27 14.42 13.09 -2.52
CA ASP A 27 13.59 13.92 -1.64
C ASP A 27 12.11 13.49 -1.64
N LEU A 28 11.84 12.25 -1.23
CA LEU A 28 10.50 11.67 -1.07
C LEU A 28 10.15 11.45 0.42
N PRO A 29 10.05 12.52 1.23
CA PRO A 29 9.93 12.39 2.68
C PRO A 29 8.63 11.74 3.14
N LEU A 30 7.51 11.90 2.40
CA LEU A 30 6.25 11.23 2.76
C LEU A 30 6.30 9.75 2.40
N ALA A 31 6.97 9.37 1.31
CA ALA A 31 7.20 7.95 1.01
C ALA A 31 7.95 7.27 2.15
N THR A 32 9.01 7.89 2.66
CA THR A 32 9.79 7.43 3.83
C THR A 32 8.93 7.29 5.09
N ILE A 33 8.14 8.31 5.42
CA ILE A 33 7.24 8.29 6.59
C ILE A 33 6.23 7.14 6.45
N MET A 34 5.60 7.03 5.27
CA MET A 34 4.58 6.02 5.02
C MET A 34 5.16 4.61 5.02
N TRP A 35 6.40 4.42 4.55
CA TRP A 35 7.12 3.17 4.67
C TRP A 35 7.26 2.78 6.13
N GLN A 36 7.89 3.66 6.94
CA GLN A 36 8.16 3.39 8.35
C GLN A 36 6.88 3.07 9.14
N LEU A 37 5.82 3.84 8.94
CA LEU A 37 4.52 3.62 9.59
C LEU A 37 3.92 2.25 9.19
N THR A 38 3.92 1.95 7.89
CA THR A 38 3.33 0.72 7.37
C THR A 38 4.13 -0.51 7.79
N THR A 39 5.47 -0.47 7.69
CA THR A 39 6.33 -1.57 8.14
C THR A 39 6.19 -1.82 9.63
N LYS A 40 6.13 -0.77 10.46
CA LYS A 40 5.99 -0.90 11.91
C LYS A 40 4.72 -1.67 12.27
N GLU A 41 3.60 -1.33 11.63
CA GLU A 41 2.31 -1.98 11.87
C GLU A 41 2.28 -3.41 11.33
N LEU A 42 2.65 -3.63 10.06
CA LEU A 42 2.52 -4.93 9.41
C LEU A 42 3.55 -5.95 9.92
N CYS A 43 4.79 -5.54 10.22
CA CYS A 43 5.78 -6.41 10.85
C CYS A 43 5.36 -6.78 12.29
N GLY A 44 4.79 -5.83 13.04
CA GLY A 44 4.28 -6.09 14.40
C GLY A 44 3.20 -7.19 14.44
N GLN A 45 2.45 -7.35 13.35
CA GLN A 45 1.43 -8.39 13.18
C GLN A 45 1.93 -9.64 12.42
N GLY A 46 3.20 -9.66 11.98
CA GLY A 46 3.75 -10.76 11.17
C GLY A 46 3.10 -10.92 9.80
N LEU A 47 2.58 -9.82 9.22
CA LEU A 47 1.85 -9.82 7.95
C LEU A 47 2.73 -9.47 6.75
N LEU A 48 3.84 -8.76 6.95
CA LEU A 48 4.72 -8.31 5.88
C LEU A 48 5.79 -9.36 5.58
N CYS A 49 5.87 -9.82 4.34
CA CYS A 49 6.92 -10.71 3.84
C CYS A 49 7.88 -9.95 2.90
N VAL A 50 9.07 -10.51 2.65
CA VAL A 50 10.05 -9.94 1.71
C VAL A 50 9.47 -9.72 0.31
N THR A 51 8.57 -10.59 -0.12
CA THR A 51 7.88 -10.51 -1.42
C THR A 51 6.95 -9.30 -1.54
N ASP A 52 6.53 -8.73 -0.42
CA ASP A 52 5.59 -7.61 -0.39
C ASP A 52 6.31 -6.25 -0.48
N LEU A 53 7.65 -6.23 -0.36
CA LEU A 53 8.42 -4.99 -0.31
C LEU A 53 8.30 -4.14 -1.57
N ALA A 54 8.28 -4.76 -2.75
CA ALA A 54 8.08 -4.04 -4.01
C ALA A 54 6.68 -3.41 -4.10
N VAL A 55 5.66 -4.07 -3.52
CA VAL A 55 4.29 -3.54 -3.46
C VAL A 55 4.21 -2.38 -2.46
N LEU A 56 4.86 -2.51 -1.31
CA LEU A 56 4.97 -1.46 -0.31
C LEU A 56 5.69 -0.23 -0.87
N GLU A 57 6.81 -0.42 -1.56
CA GLU A 57 7.57 0.66 -2.19
C GLU A 57 6.69 1.45 -3.16
N ARG A 58 6.01 0.74 -4.07
CA ARG A 58 5.09 1.33 -5.04
C ARG A 58 3.96 2.12 -4.37
N TRP A 59 3.40 1.61 -3.27
CA TRP A 59 2.36 2.29 -2.52
C TRP A 59 2.87 3.57 -1.86
N CYS A 60 4.05 3.54 -1.24
CA CYS A 60 4.70 4.70 -0.62
C CYS A 60 4.98 5.81 -1.65
N VAL A 61 5.52 5.44 -2.80
CA VAL A 61 5.78 6.38 -3.91
C VAL A 61 4.48 6.98 -4.44
N ALA A 62 3.43 6.17 -4.62
CA ALA A 62 2.13 6.67 -5.05
C ALA A 62 1.53 7.67 -4.04
N TYR A 63 1.68 7.42 -2.73
CA TYR A 63 1.23 8.35 -1.69
C TYR A 63 1.94 9.72 -1.77
N GLU A 64 3.26 9.72 -1.95
CA GLU A 64 4.06 10.94 -2.09
C GLU A 64 3.55 11.80 -3.25
N PHE A 65 3.44 11.22 -4.45
CA PHE A 65 2.99 11.96 -5.63
C PHE A 65 1.51 12.35 -5.55
N TRP A 66 0.66 11.50 -4.98
CA TRP A 66 -0.73 11.85 -4.71
C TRP A 66 -0.82 13.09 -3.80
N ARG A 67 -0.03 13.14 -2.72
CA ARG A 67 -0.03 14.29 -1.81
C ARG A 67 0.47 15.56 -2.48
N ARG A 68 1.50 15.47 -3.32
CA ARG A 68 2.00 16.60 -4.13
C ARG A 68 0.90 17.13 -5.06
N ALA A 69 0.24 16.25 -5.80
CA ALA A 69 -0.86 16.63 -6.70
C ALA A 69 -2.02 17.31 -5.95
N VAL A 70 -2.42 16.76 -4.79
CA VAL A 70 -3.45 17.37 -3.93
C VAL A 70 -3.05 18.78 -3.49
N LYS A 71 -1.80 18.99 -3.07
CA LYS A 71 -1.29 20.32 -2.68
C LYS A 71 -1.28 21.29 -3.86
N ASN A 72 -0.91 20.84 -5.05
CA ASN A 72 -0.89 21.68 -6.25
C ASN A 72 -2.30 22.08 -6.66
N ILE A 73 -3.27 21.14 -6.68
CA ILE A 73 -4.69 21.44 -6.93
C ILE A 73 -5.23 22.44 -5.91
N ALA A 74 -4.92 22.26 -4.62
CA ALA A 74 -5.39 23.18 -3.58
C ALA A 74 -4.87 24.62 -3.76
N ARG A 75 -3.67 24.79 -4.32
CA ARG A 75 -3.05 26.09 -4.57
C ARG A 75 -3.51 26.72 -5.87
N GLN A 76 -3.65 25.94 -6.93
CA GLN A 76 -3.90 26.42 -8.29
C GLN A 76 -5.38 26.40 -8.67
N GLY A 77 -6.18 25.57 -7.99
CA GLY A 77 -7.57 25.29 -8.35
C GLY A 77 -7.71 24.17 -9.39
N ASN A 78 -8.97 23.89 -9.73
CA ASN A 78 -9.34 22.82 -10.67
C ASN A 78 -9.04 23.18 -12.14
N THR A 79 -8.80 24.45 -12.42
CA THR A 79 -8.50 24.98 -13.75
C THR A 79 -7.32 25.94 -13.66
N ILE A 80 -6.52 26.00 -14.72
CA ILE A 80 -5.33 26.85 -14.82
C ILE A 80 -5.34 27.59 -16.17
N THR A 81 -4.54 28.65 -16.28
CA THR A 81 -4.33 29.32 -17.56
C THR A 81 -3.42 28.46 -18.45
N GLY A 82 -3.91 28.07 -19.63
CA GLY A 82 -3.14 27.34 -20.63
C GLY A 82 -2.24 28.25 -21.46
N ALA A 83 -1.39 27.66 -22.31
CA ALA A 83 -0.39 28.39 -23.10
C ALA A 83 -0.99 29.50 -24.01
N MET A 84 -2.24 29.34 -24.45
CA MET A 84 -2.95 30.32 -25.29
C MET A 84 -3.78 31.33 -24.48
N GLY A 85 -3.61 31.38 -23.15
CA GLY A 85 -4.34 32.31 -22.26
C GLY A 85 -5.75 31.85 -21.86
N GLY A 86 -6.28 30.80 -22.47
CA GLY A 86 -7.58 30.21 -22.10
C GLY A 86 -7.52 29.37 -20.83
N MET A 87 -8.65 29.24 -20.13
CA MET A 87 -8.77 28.34 -18.97
C MET A 87 -8.81 26.89 -19.43
N VAL A 88 -7.93 26.05 -18.88
CA VAL A 88 -7.85 24.61 -19.13
C VAL A 88 -7.95 23.82 -17.83
N LYS A 89 -8.30 22.54 -17.92
CA LYS A 89 -8.32 21.64 -16.76
C LYS A 89 -6.92 21.51 -16.17
N ASN A 90 -6.81 21.54 -14.84
CA ASN A 90 -5.53 21.32 -14.16
C ASN A 90 -5.05 19.87 -14.41
N PRO A 91 -3.86 19.66 -15.01
CA PRO A 91 -3.31 18.31 -15.24
C PRO A 91 -3.09 17.51 -13.96
N GLU A 92 -2.90 18.18 -12.82
CA GLU A 92 -2.76 17.55 -11.50
C GLU A 92 -4.00 16.74 -11.10
N LEU A 93 -5.19 17.06 -11.64
CA LEU A 93 -6.40 16.27 -11.41
C LEU A 93 -6.26 14.85 -11.97
N THR A 94 -5.58 14.71 -13.11
CA THR A 94 -5.31 13.39 -13.72
C THR A 94 -4.24 12.67 -12.92
N ALA A 95 -3.13 13.33 -12.61
CA ALA A 95 -2.06 12.76 -11.80
C ALA A 95 -2.58 12.26 -10.45
N LYS A 96 -3.38 13.07 -9.74
CA LYS A 96 -4.04 12.67 -8.50
C LYS A 96 -4.86 11.39 -8.68
N LYS A 97 -5.67 11.29 -9.74
CA LYS A 97 -6.55 10.14 -9.96
C LYS A 97 -5.77 8.86 -10.23
N GLU A 98 -4.69 8.95 -11.00
CA GLU A 98 -3.80 7.82 -11.28
C GLU A 98 -3.14 7.30 -10.00
N GLN A 99 -2.56 8.20 -9.20
CA GLN A 99 -1.92 7.82 -7.93
C GLN A 99 -2.94 7.28 -6.91
N GLU A 100 -4.16 7.82 -6.88
CA GLU A 100 -5.24 7.32 -6.01
C GLU A 100 -5.68 5.88 -6.41
N SER A 101 -5.72 5.60 -7.71
CA SER A 101 -5.99 4.25 -8.23
C SER A 101 -4.86 3.28 -7.88
N GLU A 102 -3.62 3.75 -8.03
CA GLU A 102 -2.42 2.99 -7.68
C GLU A 102 -2.40 2.60 -6.20
N MET A 103 -2.61 3.59 -5.33
CA MET A 103 -2.71 3.39 -3.88
C MET A 103 -3.84 2.43 -3.49
N SER A 104 -4.98 2.50 -4.18
CA SER A 104 -6.11 1.61 -3.92
C SER A 104 -5.76 0.15 -4.25
N SER A 105 -5.12 -0.08 -5.40
CA SER A 105 -4.70 -1.40 -5.85
C SER A 105 -3.62 -2.00 -4.93
N THR A 106 -2.54 -1.27 -4.71
CA THR A 106 -1.41 -1.73 -3.89
C THR A 106 -1.74 -1.80 -2.40
N GLY A 107 -2.54 -0.86 -1.89
CA GLY A 107 -3.02 -0.89 -0.52
C GLY A 107 -3.93 -2.08 -0.23
N ALA A 108 -4.76 -2.49 -1.20
CA ALA A 108 -5.58 -3.69 -1.07
C ALA A 108 -4.71 -4.97 -1.04
N MET A 109 -3.65 -5.05 -1.84
CA MET A 109 -2.70 -6.18 -1.81
C MET A 109 -2.00 -6.30 -0.46
N LEU A 110 -1.68 -5.18 0.18
CA LEU A 110 -1.07 -5.11 1.52
C LEU A 110 -2.09 -5.23 2.67
N GLY A 111 -3.40 -5.30 2.36
CA GLY A 111 -4.46 -5.39 3.37
C GLY A 111 -4.66 -4.12 4.21
N LEU A 112 -4.36 -2.95 3.65
CA LEU A 112 -4.47 -1.67 4.35
C LEU A 112 -5.92 -1.18 4.50
N ASP A 113 -6.83 -1.64 3.64
CA ASP A 113 -8.27 -1.35 3.77
C ASP A 113 -9.02 -2.42 4.62
N PRO A 114 -10.14 -2.06 5.28
CA PRO A 114 -10.87 -2.98 6.15
C PRO A 114 -11.32 -4.29 5.46
N SER A 115 -11.72 -4.21 4.19
CA SER A 115 -12.23 -5.38 3.45
C SER A 115 -11.12 -6.34 3.08
N SER A 116 -9.96 -5.83 2.64
CA SER A 116 -8.80 -6.66 2.35
C SER A 116 -8.13 -7.17 3.62
N ARG A 117 -8.20 -6.43 4.74
CA ARG A 117 -7.72 -6.91 6.04
C ARG A 117 -8.50 -8.12 6.53
N GLN A 118 -9.83 -8.13 6.42
CA GLN A 118 -10.62 -9.31 6.77
C GLN A 118 -10.21 -10.55 5.96
N ARG A 119 -9.84 -10.36 4.69
CA ARG A 119 -9.31 -11.41 3.81
C ARG A 119 -8.01 -12.00 4.35
N LEU A 120 -7.07 -11.14 4.75
CA LEU A 120 -5.78 -11.55 5.32
C LEU A 120 -5.94 -12.27 6.67
N ILE A 121 -6.81 -11.76 7.56
CA ILE A 121 -7.13 -12.41 8.84
C ILE A 121 -7.78 -13.78 8.62
N GLY A 122 -8.67 -13.91 7.63
CA GLY A 122 -9.28 -15.19 7.26
C GLY A 122 -8.28 -16.24 6.74
N LEU A 123 -7.13 -15.82 6.22
CA LEU A 123 -6.03 -16.68 5.80
C LEU A 123 -5.10 -17.03 6.98
N ALA A 124 -4.74 -16.05 7.80
CA ALA A 124 -3.91 -16.25 9.00
C ALA A 124 -4.60 -17.08 10.09
N GLY A 125 -5.92 -16.93 10.25
CA GLY A 125 -6.75 -17.67 11.21
C GLY A 125 -6.90 -19.17 10.92
N LYS A 126 -6.53 -19.63 9.72
CA LYS A 126 -6.56 -21.07 9.39
C LYS A 126 -5.40 -21.88 9.98
N LYS A 127 -4.39 -21.23 10.58
CA LYS A 127 -3.28 -21.92 11.27
C LYS A 127 -3.57 -22.32 12.74
N LYS A 128 -4.77 -22.06 13.28
CA LYS A 128 -5.19 -22.55 14.62
C LYS A 128 -6.59 -23.15 14.63
N ALA A 129 -6.79 -24.21 13.85
CA ALA A 129 -7.91 -25.12 14.07
C ALA A 129 -7.39 -26.56 14.22
N THR A 130 -6.56 -26.79 15.24
CA THR A 130 -6.48 -28.12 15.84
C THR A 130 -7.81 -28.32 16.55
N ASN A 131 -8.75 -28.99 15.87
CA ASN A 131 -10.10 -29.20 16.36
C ASN A 131 -10.04 -30.01 17.68
N PRO A 132 -10.38 -29.43 18.85
CA PRO A 132 -10.28 -30.11 20.14
C PRO A 132 -11.33 -31.21 20.34
N PHE A 133 -12.22 -31.42 19.36
CA PHE A 133 -13.27 -32.44 19.38
C PHE A 133 -12.95 -33.68 18.53
N LEU A 134 -11.69 -33.90 18.11
CA LEU A 134 -11.25 -35.12 17.39
C LEU A 134 -10.74 -36.24 18.32
N THR A 135 -10.93 -36.13 19.62
CA THR A 135 -10.76 -37.23 20.58
C THR A 135 -12.02 -37.33 21.42
N ILE A 136 -12.92 -38.22 21.01
CA ILE A 136 -13.67 -39.23 21.79
C ILE A 136 -14.20 -40.24 20.77
#